data_AF-A0A1K1LHR2-F1
#
_entry.id   AF-A0A1K1LHR2-F1
#
_cell.length_a   1.000
_cell.length_b   1.000
_cell.length_c   1.000
_cell.angle_alpha   90.00
_cell.angle_beta   90.00
_cell.angle_gamma   90.00
#
_symmetry.space_group_name_H-M   'P 1'
#
loop_
_entity.id
_entity.type
_entity.pdbx_description
1 polymer ?
#
loop_
_entity_poly.entity_id
_entity_poly.type
_entity_poly.pdbx_seq_one_letter_code
_entity_poly.pdbx_strand_id
1 'polypeptide(L)'
;MTTCPSAPVPSSETAGSAPLLRDLLPAADVARLRTLRPAPPAPGLYAALCRRVPWPGSSLALPCNALPGIPAATVQAPFAPLPDLPAGSLQGLRLGYVLFALPWPDAVGLLRACALAAGQLWLADFILAERNLGLPAALLRRLLPGFQPWGPVTPARIWLRRGGLEGCLRDAGLAAAQRRTLLAGAAALIRVAPVRP
;
A
#
# COMPACT_ATOMS: atom_id res chain seq x y z
N MET A 1 -21.26 -12.67 62.71
CA MET A 1 -21.08 -13.61 61.59
C MET A 1 -22.07 -13.25 60.51
N THR A 2 -21.61 -12.56 59.47
CA THR A 2 -22.40 -12.17 58.29
C THR A 2 -21.42 -12.07 57.12
N THR A 3 -21.32 -13.13 56.34
CA THR A 3 -20.59 -13.21 55.08
C THR A 3 -21.50 -12.76 53.95
N CYS A 4 -21.11 -11.71 53.22
CA CYS A 4 -21.72 -11.32 51.95
C CYS A 4 -20.63 -10.92 50.93
N PRO A 5 -20.90 -11.10 49.64
CA PRO A 5 -20.03 -11.87 48.75
C PRO A 5 -19.11 -11.01 47.88
N SER A 6 -17.98 -11.60 47.49
CA SER A 6 -17.02 -11.06 46.53
C SER A 6 -17.70 -10.76 45.19
N ALA A 7 -17.47 -9.55 44.69
CA ALA A 7 -17.85 -9.14 43.34
C ALA A 7 -17.19 -10.05 42.28
N PRO A 8 -17.88 -10.37 41.17
CA PRO A 8 -17.26 -11.10 40.07
C PRO A 8 -16.21 -10.19 39.41
N VAL A 9 -14.97 -10.68 39.44
CA VAL A 9 -13.86 -10.17 38.64
C VAL A 9 -14.30 -10.21 37.17
N PRO A 10 -14.23 -9.11 36.41
CA PRO A 10 -14.48 -9.18 34.97
C PRO A 10 -13.42 -10.12 34.38
N SER A 11 -13.90 -11.24 33.87
CA SER A 11 -13.10 -12.23 33.17
C SER A 11 -12.30 -11.52 32.09
N SER A 12 -10.98 -11.64 32.17
CA SER A 12 -10.06 -11.21 31.13
C SER A 12 -10.58 -11.70 29.79
N GLU A 13 -11.04 -10.75 28.97
CA GLU A 13 -11.38 -10.95 27.59
C GLU A 13 -10.21 -11.70 26.96
N THR A 14 -10.48 -12.93 26.53
CA THR A 14 -9.55 -13.77 25.79
C THR A 14 -8.88 -12.91 24.73
N ALA A 15 -7.59 -12.65 24.90
CA ALA A 15 -6.72 -12.15 23.86
C ALA A 15 -6.64 -13.25 22.78
N GLY A 16 -7.70 -13.38 21.99
CA GLY A 16 -7.68 -14.17 20.78
C GLY A 16 -6.62 -13.54 19.89
N SER A 17 -5.56 -14.28 19.60
CA SER A 17 -4.54 -13.86 18.64
C SER A 17 -5.24 -13.31 17.40
N ALA A 18 -4.95 -12.05 17.05
CA ALA A 18 -5.52 -11.44 15.86
C ALA A 18 -5.26 -12.36 14.65
N PRO A 19 -6.27 -12.57 13.78
CA PRO A 19 -6.12 -13.45 12.63
C PRO A 19 -4.98 -12.99 11.73
N LEU A 20 -4.28 -13.94 11.11
CA LEU A 20 -3.22 -13.62 10.17
C LEU A 20 -3.83 -13.12 8.87
N LEU A 21 -3.10 -12.26 8.15
CA LEU A 21 -3.60 -11.73 6.88
C LEU A 21 -3.89 -12.83 5.86
N ARG A 22 -3.12 -13.92 5.86
CA ARG A 22 -3.35 -15.08 4.99
C ARG A 22 -4.73 -15.73 5.18
N ASP A 23 -5.33 -15.56 6.35
CA ASP A 23 -6.64 -16.11 6.69
C ASP A 23 -7.78 -15.17 6.24
N LEU A 24 -7.48 -13.89 6.06
CA LEU A 24 -8.43 -12.84 5.66
C LEU A 24 -8.38 -12.54 4.15
N LEU A 25 -7.27 -12.86 3.50
CA LEU A 25 -7.04 -12.57 2.09
C LEU A 25 -7.43 -13.76 1.20
N PRO A 26 -7.85 -13.50 -0.05
CA PRO A 26 -8.00 -14.57 -1.04
C PRO A 26 -6.68 -15.34 -1.24
N ALA A 27 -6.76 -16.67 -1.37
CA ALA A 27 -5.58 -17.52 -1.54
C ALA A 27 -4.68 -17.09 -2.72
N ALA A 28 -5.28 -16.56 -3.80
CA ALA A 28 -4.55 -16.02 -4.93
C ALA A 28 -3.72 -14.77 -4.56
N ASP A 29 -4.24 -13.90 -3.69
CA ASP A 29 -3.52 -12.71 -3.23
C ASP A 29 -2.37 -13.12 -2.29
N VAL A 30 -2.59 -14.11 -1.42
CA VAL A 30 -1.53 -14.68 -0.56
C VAL A 30 -0.39 -15.27 -1.40
N ALA A 31 -0.72 -16.06 -2.43
CA ALA A 31 0.28 -16.66 -3.31
C ALA A 31 1.10 -15.59 -4.05
N ARG A 32 0.43 -14.55 -4.56
CA ARG A 32 1.09 -13.41 -5.23
C ARG A 32 2.00 -12.64 -4.28
N LEU A 33 1.56 -12.38 -3.04
CA LEU A 33 2.36 -11.62 -2.08
C LEU A 33 3.65 -12.34 -1.70
N ARG A 34 3.62 -13.67 -1.58
CA ARG A 34 4.81 -14.48 -1.31
C ARG A 34 5.83 -14.50 -2.45
N THR A 35 5.36 -14.36 -3.68
CA THR A 35 6.21 -14.33 -4.87
C THR A 35 6.46 -12.93 -5.40
N LEU A 36 5.82 -11.92 -4.79
CA LEU A 36 5.92 -10.53 -5.17
C LEU A 36 7.39 -10.17 -5.17
N ARG A 37 7.91 -9.74 -6.31
CA ARG A 37 9.17 -9.02 -6.38
C ARG A 37 8.82 -7.64 -6.91
N PRO A 38 8.98 -6.56 -6.12
CA PRO A 38 8.88 -5.25 -6.70
C PRO A 38 9.90 -5.19 -7.84
N ALA A 39 9.50 -4.61 -8.97
CA ALA A 39 10.49 -4.27 -9.99
C ALA A 39 11.61 -3.51 -9.28
N PRO A 40 12.90 -3.88 -9.52
CA PRO A 40 14.00 -3.15 -8.89
C PRO A 40 13.76 -1.68 -9.20
N PRO A 41 13.67 -0.80 -8.17
CA PRO A 41 13.50 0.61 -8.43
C PRO A 41 14.63 0.96 -9.38
N ALA A 42 14.34 1.53 -10.56
CA ALA A 42 15.38 2.18 -11.34
C ALA A 42 16.09 3.10 -10.34
N PRO A 43 17.32 2.77 -9.90
CA PRO A 43 17.84 3.26 -8.64
C PRO A 43 18.07 4.76 -8.84
N GLY A 44 17.20 5.56 -8.24
CA GLY A 44 17.24 7.01 -8.40
C GLY A 44 15.87 7.65 -8.55
N LEU A 45 15.04 7.22 -9.51
CA LEU A 45 13.86 8.02 -9.86
C LEU A 45 12.67 7.83 -8.94
N TYR A 46 12.20 6.60 -8.74
CA TYR A 46 11.05 6.34 -7.88
C TYR A 46 11.36 6.71 -6.42
N ALA A 47 12.58 6.45 -5.96
CA ALA A 47 13.06 6.94 -4.67
C ALA A 47 13.11 8.48 -4.58
N ALA A 48 13.46 9.18 -5.67
CA ALA A 48 13.39 10.65 -5.71
C ALA A 48 11.94 11.16 -5.71
N LEU A 49 11.02 10.50 -6.43
CA LEU A 49 9.59 10.82 -6.42
C LEU A 49 8.99 10.62 -5.02
N CYS A 50 9.27 9.49 -4.36
CA CYS A 50 8.83 9.22 -2.99
C CYS A 50 9.31 10.28 -1.98
N ARG A 51 10.56 10.75 -2.13
CA ARG A 51 11.12 11.83 -1.30
C ARG A 51 10.44 13.18 -1.52
N ARG A 52 9.86 13.40 -2.70
CA ARG A 52 9.15 14.64 -3.08
C ARG A 52 7.67 14.62 -2.74
N VAL A 53 7.13 13.49 -2.27
CA VAL A 53 5.74 13.44 -1.83
C VAL A 53 5.58 14.30 -0.58
N PRO A 54 4.65 15.26 -0.56
CA PRO A 54 4.37 16.10 0.60
C PRO A 54 3.55 15.31 1.63
N TRP A 55 4.19 14.33 2.27
CA TRP A 55 3.57 13.53 3.33
C TRP A 55 3.13 14.44 4.50
N PRO A 56 1.92 14.25 5.04
CA PRO A 56 1.50 14.95 6.25
C PRO A 56 2.42 14.65 7.43
N GLY A 57 2.59 15.61 8.35
CA GLY A 57 3.50 15.46 9.49
C GLY A 57 3.23 14.18 10.30
N SER A 58 1.96 13.81 10.48
CA SER A 58 1.54 12.60 11.19
C SER A 58 1.97 11.28 10.53
N SER A 59 2.30 11.28 9.22
CA SER A 59 2.70 10.07 8.51
C SER A 59 4.21 9.97 8.27
N LEU A 60 4.99 11.02 8.54
CA LEU A 60 6.43 11.04 8.29
C LEU A 60 7.20 9.98 9.08
N ALA A 61 6.75 9.65 10.29
CA ALA A 61 7.34 8.61 11.14
C ALA A 61 6.99 7.18 10.70
N LEU A 62 5.98 7.01 9.84
CA LEU A 62 5.54 5.69 9.38
C LEU A 62 6.54 5.12 8.35
N PRO A 63 6.75 3.80 8.32
CA PRO A 63 7.60 3.17 7.31
C PRO A 63 7.05 3.45 5.89
N CYS A 64 7.94 3.60 4.91
CA CYS A 64 7.59 3.88 3.52
C CYS A 64 8.13 2.77 2.62
N ASN A 65 7.24 2.09 1.89
CA ASN A 65 7.57 0.96 1.01
C ASN A 65 8.33 -0.19 1.69
N ALA A 66 8.28 -0.29 3.02
CA ALA A 66 9.00 -1.26 3.81
C ALA A 66 8.15 -1.71 5.01
N LEU A 67 8.39 -2.92 5.49
CA LEU A 67 7.82 -3.40 6.75
C LEU A 67 8.82 -3.20 7.90
N PRO A 68 8.38 -2.83 9.11
CA PRO A 68 9.25 -2.71 10.27
C PRO A 68 10.00 -4.01 10.57
N GLY A 69 11.26 -3.92 11.02
CA GLY A 69 12.05 -5.08 11.44
C GLY A 69 12.67 -5.89 10.30
N ILE A 70 12.44 -5.51 9.03
CA ILE A 70 13.10 -6.12 7.87
C ILE A 70 14.27 -5.22 7.44
N PRO A 71 15.53 -5.69 7.52
CA PRO A 71 16.66 -4.92 7.04
C PRO A 71 16.53 -4.63 5.54
N ALA A 72 16.84 -3.40 5.12
CA ALA A 72 16.85 -3.04 3.69
C ALA A 72 17.83 -3.88 2.85
N ALA A 73 18.78 -4.59 3.50
CA ALA A 73 19.74 -5.48 2.89
C ALA A 73 19.18 -6.87 2.52
N THR A 74 18.05 -7.31 3.08
CA THR A 74 17.35 -8.50 2.57
C THR A 74 16.63 -8.13 1.27
N VAL A 75 17.27 -8.44 0.13
CA VAL A 75 16.83 -8.10 -1.25
C VAL A 75 15.51 -8.78 -1.67
N GLN A 76 14.94 -9.64 -0.82
CA GLN A 76 13.60 -10.16 -1.05
C GLN A 76 12.58 -9.04 -0.83
N ALA A 77 11.48 -9.05 -1.59
CA ALA A 77 10.47 -8.01 -1.51
C ALA A 77 10.06 -7.76 -0.06
N PRO A 78 10.03 -6.49 0.41
CA PRO A 78 9.71 -6.18 1.80
C PRO A 78 8.31 -6.66 2.22
N PHE A 79 7.44 -7.00 1.25
CA PHE A 79 6.09 -7.48 1.46
C PHE A 79 5.94 -9.00 1.47
N ALA A 80 7.00 -9.78 1.23
CA ALA A 80 6.94 -11.24 1.26
C ALA A 80 6.39 -11.81 2.58
N PRO A 81 6.71 -11.27 3.78
CA PRO A 81 6.16 -11.77 5.03
C PRO A 81 4.81 -11.12 5.41
N LEU A 82 4.28 -10.22 4.58
CA LEU A 82 3.01 -9.54 4.86
C LEU A 82 1.85 -10.51 5.14
N PRO A 83 1.65 -11.62 4.39
CA PRO A 83 0.58 -12.57 4.67
C PRO A 83 0.66 -13.23 6.06
N ASP A 84 1.85 -13.23 6.65
CA ASP A 84 2.12 -13.90 7.92
C ASP A 84 2.02 -12.93 9.11
N LEU A 85 1.73 -11.65 8.86
CA LEU A 85 1.47 -10.67 9.91
C LEU A 85 0.03 -10.79 10.45
N PRO A 86 -0.21 -10.47 11.74
CA PRO A 86 -1.55 -10.29 12.25
C PRO A 86 -2.20 -9.03 11.65
N ALA A 87 -3.52 -9.07 11.45
CA ALA A 87 -4.30 -7.89 11.12
C ALA A 87 -4.12 -6.79 12.20
N GLY A 88 -3.98 -5.53 11.77
CA GLY A 88 -3.77 -4.38 12.66
C GLY A 88 -2.43 -4.34 13.40
N SER A 89 -1.48 -5.21 13.06
CA SER A 89 -0.16 -5.26 13.71
C SER A 89 0.72 -4.04 13.44
N LEU A 90 0.44 -3.27 12.39
CA LEU A 90 1.18 -2.07 12.04
C LEU A 90 0.40 -0.83 12.45
N GLN A 91 1.06 0.10 13.15
CA GLN A 91 0.47 1.41 13.47
C GLN A 91 0.09 2.17 12.18
N GLY A 92 0.92 2.07 11.14
CA GLY A 92 0.65 2.66 9.84
C GLY A 92 1.73 2.36 8.81
N LEU A 93 1.42 2.63 7.55
CA LEU A 93 2.31 2.39 6.41
C LEU A 93 2.11 3.47 5.34
N ARG A 94 3.20 3.81 4.66
CA ARG A 94 3.19 4.64 3.45
C ARG A 94 3.60 3.80 2.25
N LEU A 95 2.85 3.92 1.16
CA LEU A 95 3.22 3.37 -0.14
C LEU A 95 3.40 4.51 -1.13
N GLY A 96 4.60 4.65 -1.69
CA GLY A 96 4.93 5.67 -2.66
C GLY A 96 5.41 5.04 -3.97
N TYR A 97 4.71 5.29 -5.07
CA TYR A 97 5.05 4.90 -6.44
C TYR A 97 5.46 3.42 -6.58
N VAL A 98 4.79 2.53 -5.83
CA VAL A 98 5.04 1.08 -5.83
C VAL A 98 3.94 0.33 -6.58
N LEU A 99 2.68 0.72 -6.42
CA LEU A 99 1.55 -0.04 -6.96
C LEU A 99 1.54 0.00 -8.48
N PHE A 100 1.90 1.14 -9.05
CA PHE A 100 2.06 1.32 -10.49
C PHE A 100 3.13 0.40 -11.12
N ALA A 101 4.16 0.02 -10.36
CA ALA A 101 5.22 -0.84 -10.85
C ALA A 101 4.84 -2.34 -10.84
N LEU A 102 3.68 -2.69 -10.28
CA LEU A 102 3.22 -4.06 -10.12
C LEU A 102 2.16 -4.42 -11.17
N PRO A 103 1.99 -5.73 -11.47
CA PRO A 103 0.78 -6.24 -12.12
C PRO A 103 -0.46 -5.77 -11.38
N TRP A 104 -1.51 -5.41 -12.12
CA TRP A 104 -2.79 -4.99 -11.52
C TRP A 104 -3.29 -5.91 -10.39
N PRO A 105 -3.38 -7.25 -10.58
CA PRO A 105 -3.83 -8.12 -9.50
C PRO A 105 -2.90 -8.09 -8.27
N ASP A 106 -1.60 -7.91 -8.48
CA ASP A 106 -0.61 -7.85 -7.40
C ASP A 106 -0.72 -6.53 -6.63
N ALA A 107 -0.94 -5.42 -7.34
CA ALA A 107 -1.21 -4.11 -6.75
C ALA A 107 -2.46 -4.12 -5.87
N VAL A 108 -3.54 -4.75 -6.36
CA VAL A 108 -4.79 -4.91 -5.59
C VAL A 108 -4.58 -5.79 -4.36
N GLY A 109 -3.92 -6.95 -4.51
CA GLY A 109 -3.64 -7.86 -3.40
C GLY A 109 -2.75 -7.23 -2.33
N LEU A 110 -1.69 -6.51 -2.74
CA LEU A 110 -0.83 -5.74 -1.84
C LEU A 110 -1.62 -4.66 -1.10
N LEU A 111 -2.47 -3.93 -1.81
CA LEU A 111 -3.24 -2.86 -1.22
C LEU A 111 -4.23 -3.38 -0.16
N ARG A 112 -4.93 -4.50 -0.42
CA ARG A 112 -5.79 -5.16 0.58
C ARG A 112 -5.00 -5.60 1.81
N ALA A 113 -3.87 -6.26 1.60
CA ALA A 113 -3.03 -6.74 2.70
C ALA A 113 -2.51 -5.58 3.55
N CYS A 114 -2.01 -4.51 2.93
CA CYS A 114 -1.56 -3.32 3.64
C CYS A 114 -2.69 -2.64 4.43
N ALA A 115 -3.91 -2.59 3.87
CA ALA A 115 -5.06 -1.99 4.53
C ALA A 115 -5.53 -2.78 5.75
N LEU A 116 -5.40 -4.12 5.71
CA LEU A 116 -5.69 -4.99 6.86
C LEU A 116 -4.56 -4.97 7.90
N ALA A 117 -3.30 -4.84 7.47
CA ALA A 117 -2.15 -4.83 8.37
C ALA A 117 -2.00 -3.51 9.12
N ALA A 118 -2.30 -2.38 8.48
CA ALA A 118 -1.97 -1.05 8.95
C ALA A 118 -3.19 -0.27 9.44
N GLY A 119 -3.14 0.23 10.69
CA GLY A 119 -4.16 1.12 11.23
C GLY A 119 -4.28 2.46 10.49
N GLN A 120 -3.22 2.89 9.81
CA GLN A 120 -3.22 4.04 8.92
C GLN A 120 -2.47 3.74 7.63
N LEU A 121 -3.11 3.93 6.48
CA LEU A 121 -2.49 3.70 5.18
C LEU A 121 -2.52 4.97 4.33
N TRP A 122 -1.33 5.38 3.88
CA TRP A 122 -1.13 6.52 2.99
C TRP A 122 -0.53 6.05 1.68
N LEU A 123 -1.10 6.52 0.57
CA LEU A 123 -0.72 6.11 -0.78
C LEU A 123 -0.32 7.34 -1.58
N ALA A 124 0.77 7.27 -2.33
CA ALA A 124 1.13 8.26 -3.32
C ALA A 124 1.48 7.54 -4.61
N ASP A 125 0.60 7.60 -5.61
CA ASP A 125 0.84 6.92 -6.88
C ASP A 125 0.12 7.61 -8.05
N PHE A 126 0.41 7.18 -9.27
CA PHE A 126 -0.18 7.75 -10.48
C PHE A 126 -1.68 7.45 -10.60
N ILE A 127 -2.47 8.49 -10.88
CA ILE A 127 -3.90 8.40 -11.18
C ILE A 127 -4.13 8.58 -12.67
N LEU A 128 -5.32 8.19 -13.16
CA LEU A 128 -5.78 8.67 -14.46
C LEU A 128 -6.11 10.16 -14.32
N ALA A 129 -5.30 11.05 -14.89
CA ALA A 129 -5.66 12.45 -14.94
C ALA A 129 -6.88 12.60 -15.86
N GLU A 130 -7.88 13.36 -15.41
CA GLU A 130 -8.94 13.85 -16.28
C GLU A 130 -8.29 14.70 -17.38
N ARG A 131 -8.13 14.11 -18.57
CA ARG A 131 -7.55 14.69 -19.80
C ARG A 131 -6.01 14.76 -19.81
N ASN A 132 -5.41 13.98 -20.72
CA ASN A 132 -4.04 14.10 -21.26
C ASN A 132 -2.83 13.72 -20.39
N LEU A 133 -2.75 12.47 -19.92
CA LEU A 133 -1.47 11.89 -19.45
C LEU A 133 -0.48 11.49 -20.56
N GLY A 134 -0.92 11.47 -21.83
CA GLY A 134 -0.03 11.11 -22.94
C GLY A 134 1.20 12.01 -23.00
N LEU A 135 1.02 13.32 -22.79
CA LEU A 135 2.06 14.33 -22.95
C LEU A 135 3.03 14.38 -21.76
N PRO A 136 2.58 14.47 -20.50
CA PRO A 136 3.49 14.48 -19.34
C PRO A 136 4.24 13.17 -19.17
N ALA A 137 3.60 12.01 -19.41
CA ALA A 137 4.27 10.71 -19.32
C ALA A 137 5.28 10.50 -20.45
N ALA A 138 4.97 10.95 -21.68
CA ALA A 138 5.93 10.95 -22.79
C ALA A 138 7.09 11.93 -22.56
N LEU A 139 6.82 13.10 -21.96
CA LEU A 139 7.83 14.10 -21.63
C LEU A 139 8.77 13.57 -20.52
N LEU A 140 8.22 12.98 -19.46
CA LEU A 140 9.00 12.33 -18.40
C LEU A 140 9.85 11.20 -18.96
N ARG A 141 9.33 10.38 -19.89
CA ARG A 141 10.11 9.33 -20.58
C ARG A 141 11.23 9.89 -21.43
N ARG A 142 11.06 11.08 -22.02
CA ARG A 142 12.08 11.75 -22.83
C ARG A 142 13.14 12.46 -21.99
N LEU A 143 12.77 12.98 -20.81
CA LEU A 143 13.63 13.79 -19.94
C LEU A 143 14.33 13.00 -18.84
N LEU A 144 13.90 11.76 -18.56
CA LEU A 144 14.45 10.94 -17.49
C LEU A 144 14.98 9.62 -18.07
N PRO A 145 16.28 9.55 -18.43
CA PRO A 145 16.92 8.31 -18.86
C PRO A 145 16.74 7.22 -17.79
N GLY A 146 16.19 6.06 -18.16
CA GLY A 146 15.87 5.00 -17.21
C GLY A 146 14.48 5.11 -16.56
N PHE A 147 13.73 6.19 -16.80
CA PHE A 147 12.28 6.16 -16.61
C PHE A 147 11.67 5.24 -17.66
N GLN A 148 11.56 3.98 -17.31
CA GLN A 148 10.55 3.11 -17.88
C GLN A 148 9.29 3.35 -17.04
N PRO A 149 8.35 4.20 -17.49
CA PRO A 149 7.04 4.23 -16.85
C PRO A 149 6.39 2.84 -16.90
N TRP A 150 6.90 1.92 -17.71
CA TRP A 150 6.29 0.63 -17.97
C TRP A 150 7.36 -0.44 -17.78
N GLY A 151 7.35 -1.11 -16.62
CA GLY A 151 8.10 -2.35 -16.45
C GLY A 151 7.58 -3.44 -17.41
N PRO A 152 8.31 -4.55 -17.60
CA PRO A 152 7.95 -5.59 -18.58
C PRO A 152 6.63 -6.32 -18.28
N VAL A 153 6.06 -6.17 -17.08
CA VAL A 153 4.99 -7.05 -16.57
C VAL A 153 3.60 -6.41 -16.61
N THR A 154 3.48 -5.08 -16.49
CA THR A 154 2.19 -4.36 -16.57
C THR A 154 2.23 -3.31 -17.66
N PRO A 155 1.54 -3.53 -18.79
CA PRO A 155 1.45 -2.49 -19.78
C PRO A 155 0.58 -1.38 -19.21
N ALA A 156 1.19 -0.25 -18.90
CA ALA A 156 0.67 1.13 -18.97
C ALA A 156 -0.84 1.33 -19.12
N ARG A 157 -1.31 0.83 -20.25
CA ARG A 157 -2.68 0.88 -20.74
C ARG A 157 -3.66 0.27 -19.74
N ILE A 158 -3.29 -0.80 -19.04
CA ILE A 158 -4.16 -1.49 -18.08
C ILE A 158 -4.34 -0.61 -16.85
N TRP A 159 -3.23 -0.11 -16.28
CA TRP A 159 -3.28 0.80 -15.13
C TRP A 159 -4.14 2.02 -15.42
N LEU A 160 -3.87 2.70 -16.54
CA LEU A 160 -4.62 3.89 -16.94
C LEU A 160 -6.09 3.58 -17.28
N ARG A 161 -6.38 2.52 -18.05
CA ARG A 161 -7.77 2.15 -18.41
C ARG A 161 -8.62 1.80 -17.20
N ARG A 162 -7.99 1.24 -16.15
CA ARG A 162 -8.71 0.89 -14.92
C ARG A 162 -8.81 2.06 -13.93
N GLY A 163 -8.28 3.24 -14.25
CA GLY A 163 -8.40 4.45 -13.42
C GLY A 163 -7.22 4.71 -12.49
N GLY A 164 -6.09 4.01 -12.68
CA GLY A 164 -4.87 4.15 -11.89
C GLY A 164 -5.07 3.82 -10.41
N LEU A 165 -4.46 4.61 -9.53
CA LEU A 165 -4.54 4.40 -8.08
C LEU A 165 -5.99 4.34 -7.55
N GLU A 166 -6.89 5.18 -8.06
CA GLU A 166 -8.29 5.19 -7.64
C GLU A 166 -9.06 3.95 -8.09
N GLY A 167 -8.75 3.46 -9.28
CA GLY A 167 -9.24 2.16 -9.75
C GLY A 167 -8.73 1.01 -8.90
N CYS A 168 -7.44 1.05 -8.52
CA CYS A 168 -6.84 0.05 -7.66
C CYS A 168 -7.47 0.03 -6.26
N LEU A 169 -7.76 1.21 -5.68
CA LEU A 169 -8.50 1.35 -4.42
C LEU A 169 -9.90 0.74 -4.53
N ARG A 170 -10.62 1.04 -5.61
CA ARG A 170 -11.97 0.50 -5.85
C ARG A 170 -11.96 -1.03 -5.97
N ASP A 171 -11.06 -1.58 -6.78
CA ASP A 171 -10.92 -3.04 -6.96
C ASP A 171 -10.46 -3.72 -5.65
N ALA A 172 -9.73 -3.02 -4.80
CA ALA A 172 -9.37 -3.48 -3.47
C ALA A 172 -10.53 -3.42 -2.46
N GLY A 173 -11.67 -2.81 -2.80
CA GLY A 173 -12.81 -2.60 -1.91
C GLY A 173 -12.56 -1.50 -0.86
N LEU A 174 -11.64 -0.57 -1.14
CA LEU A 174 -11.22 0.46 -0.21
C LEU A 174 -11.71 1.84 -0.65
N ALA A 175 -11.93 2.72 0.32
CA ALA A 175 -12.34 4.10 0.08
C ALA A 175 -11.22 5.08 0.42
N ALA A 176 -11.17 6.21 -0.28
CA ALA A 176 -10.31 7.33 0.07
C ALA A 176 -10.98 8.18 1.15
N ALA A 177 -10.34 8.31 2.31
CA ALA A 177 -10.76 9.25 3.35
C ALA A 177 -10.33 10.69 3.04
N GLN A 178 -9.18 10.86 2.39
CA GLN A 178 -8.67 12.15 1.95
C GLN A 178 -7.91 11.99 0.63
N ARG A 179 -8.02 12.99 -0.25
CA ARG A 179 -7.34 13.03 -1.55
C ARG A 179 -6.68 14.38 -1.75
N ARG A 180 -5.44 14.37 -2.23
CA ARG A 180 -4.71 15.56 -2.68
C ARG A 180 -4.00 15.23 -3.99
N THR A 181 -4.09 16.13 -4.96
CA THR A 181 -3.39 15.98 -6.24
C THR A 181 -1.89 16.25 -6.09
N LEU A 182 -1.09 15.50 -6.84
CA LEU A 182 0.37 15.62 -6.96
C LEU A 182 0.74 15.75 -8.44
N LEU A 183 1.95 16.25 -8.73
CA LEU A 183 2.50 16.31 -10.09
C LEU A 183 1.52 16.90 -11.11
N ALA A 184 0.94 18.07 -10.79
CA ALA A 184 -0.06 18.74 -11.63
C ALA A 184 -1.27 17.86 -12.01
N GLY A 185 -1.67 16.93 -11.13
CA GLY A 185 -2.81 16.03 -11.34
C GLY A 185 -2.44 14.67 -11.94
N ALA A 186 -1.16 14.40 -12.22
CA ALA A 186 -0.74 13.10 -12.72
C ALA A 186 -0.67 12.01 -11.62
N ALA A 187 -0.58 12.41 -10.35
CA ALA A 187 -0.56 11.50 -9.21
C ALA A 187 -1.50 12.01 -8.12
N ALA A 188 -1.83 11.14 -7.18
CA ALA A 188 -2.60 11.50 -6.00
C ALA A 188 -1.94 10.98 -4.74
N LEU A 189 -1.98 11.81 -3.70
CA LEU A 189 -1.77 11.43 -2.31
C LEU A 189 -3.14 11.11 -1.71
N ILE A 190 -3.32 9.88 -1.25
CA ILE A 190 -4.58 9.39 -0.70
C ILE A 190 -4.33 8.85 0.71
N ARG A 191 -5.17 9.27 1.66
CA ARG A 191 -5.37 8.56 2.92
C ARG A 191 -6.47 7.54 2.72
N VAL A 192 -6.19 6.27 2.97
CA VAL A 192 -7.20 5.21 2.90
C VAL A 192 -8.09 5.28 4.13
N ALA A 193 -9.40 5.11 3.95
CA ALA A 193 -10.33 4.95 5.05
C ALA A 193 -10.00 3.67 5.84
N PRO A 194 -10.14 3.68 7.18
CA PRO A 194 -9.90 2.49 7.98
C PRO A 194 -10.84 1.37 7.53
N VAL A 195 -10.28 0.17 7.35
CA VAL A 195 -11.06 -1.04 7.09
C VAL A 195 -11.76 -1.40 8.40
N ARG A 196 -13.09 -1.28 8.45
CA ARG A 196 -13.86 -1.81 9.57
C ARG A 196 -13.89 -3.33 9.44
N PRO A 197 -13.50 -4.09 10.47
CA PRO A 197 -13.65 -5.54 10.47
C PRO A 197 -15.12 -5.96 10.36
#